data_AF-A0A1I2INU4-F1
#
_entry.id   AF-A0A1I2INU4-F1
#
_cell.length_a   1.000
_cell.length_b   1.000
_cell.length_c   1.000
_cell.angle_alpha   90.00
_cell.angle_beta   90.00
_cell.angle_gamma   90.00
#
_symmetry.space_group_name_H-M   'P 1'
#
loop_
_entity.id
_entity.type
_entity.pdbx_description
1 polymer ?
#
loop_
_entity_poly.entity_id
_entity_poly.type
_entity_poly.pdbx_seq_one_letter_code
_entity_poly.pdbx_strand_id
1 'polypeptide(L)' 'MENHQLAQRVRAFRKLKGYTQQELAKVLGVSVAVLGSLERGTRKADAKLLIHISNTLGISYEELTDSESNGSV' A
#
# COMPACT_ATOMS: atom_id res chain seq x y z
N MET A 1 14.37 5.19 -4.94
CA MET A 1 13.26 5.53 -5.86
C MET A 1 12.13 4.51 -5.75
N GLU A 2 12.41 3.20 -5.67
CA GLU A 2 11.40 2.14 -5.49
C GLU A 2 10.41 2.35 -4.33
N ASN A 3 10.90 2.71 -3.13
CA ASN A 3 10.04 2.93 -1.95
C ASN A 3 8.96 4.00 -2.13
N HIS A 4 9.20 5.00 -3.00
CA HIS A 4 8.28 6.10 -3.18
C HIS A 4 7.09 5.71 -4.07
N GLN A 5 7.33 4.91 -5.10
CA GLN A 5 6.27 4.40 -5.98
C GLN A 5 5.34 3.46 -5.23
N LEU A 6 5.90 2.52 -4.45
CA LEU A 6 5.12 1.63 -3.58
C LEU A 6 4.25 2.41 -2.59
N ALA A 7 4.82 3.42 -1.94
CA ALA A 7 4.11 4.29 -1.00
C ALA A 7 2.91 5.00 -1.67
N GLN A 8 3.11 5.50 -2.89
CA GLN A 8 2.04 6.12 -3.67
C GLN A 8 0.97 5.12 -4.10
N ARG A 9 1.35 3.89 -4.53
CA ARG A 9 0.39 2.83 -4.90
C ARG A 9 -0.47 2.42 -3.71
N VAL A 10 0.12 2.15 -2.53
CA VAL A 10 -0.64 1.86 -1.29
C VAL A 10 -1.68 2.96 -1.03
N ARG A 11 -1.26 4.23 -1.11
CA ARG A 11 -2.15 5.38 -0.90
C ARG A 11 -3.25 5.47 -1.95
N ALA A 12 -2.94 5.22 -3.22
CA ALA A 12 -3.87 5.29 -4.33
C ALA A 12 -4.95 4.21 -4.21
N PHE A 13 -4.56 2.95 -4.02
CA PHE A 13 -5.51 1.84 -3.85
C PHE A 13 -6.33 1.98 -2.57
N ARG A 14 -5.74 2.45 -1.47
CA ARG A 14 -6.50 2.74 -0.24
C ARG A 14 -7.65 3.72 -0.52
N LYS A 15 -7.36 4.83 -1.22
CA LYS A 15 -8.38 5.81 -1.59
C LYS A 15 -9.41 5.25 -2.55
N LEU A 16 -8.97 4.47 -3.56
CA LEU A 16 -9.86 3.83 -4.53
C LEU A 16 -10.85 2.88 -3.86
N LYS A 17 -10.42 2.17 -2.80
CA LYS A 17 -11.26 1.27 -2.01
C LYS A 17 -12.08 1.99 -0.92
N GLY A 18 -12.00 3.32 -0.85
CA GLY A 18 -12.81 4.14 0.07
C GLY A 18 -12.31 4.17 1.51
N TYR A 19 -11.12 3.67 1.80
CA TYR A 19 -10.59 3.63 3.17
C TYR A 19 -9.93 4.95 3.57
N THR A 20 -10.23 5.42 4.78
CA THR A 20 -9.37 6.34 5.53
C THR A 20 -8.09 5.64 5.99
N GLN A 21 -7.07 6.40 6.41
CA GLN A 21 -5.87 5.79 7.03
C GLN A 21 -6.23 5.09 8.35
N GLN A 22 -7.21 5.60 9.11
CA GLN A 22 -7.63 4.99 10.37
C GLN A 22 -8.29 3.63 10.15
N GLU A 23 -9.19 3.54 9.17
CA GLU A 23 -9.87 2.29 8.85
C GLU A 23 -8.91 1.23 8.31
N LEU A 24 -8.06 1.59 7.34
CA LEU A 24 -7.10 0.62 6.81
C LEU A 24 -6.12 0.18 7.90
N ALA A 25 -5.58 1.11 8.70
CA ALA A 25 -4.67 0.74 9.80
C ALA A 25 -5.33 -0.20 10.81
N LYS A 26 -6.61 0.02 11.12
CA LYS A 26 -7.40 -0.86 12.00
C LYS A 26 -7.54 -2.27 11.41
N VAL A 27 -7.84 -2.39 10.11
CA VAL A 27 -7.96 -3.70 9.45
C VAL A 27 -6.61 -4.43 9.40
N LEU A 28 -5.53 -3.70 9.12
CA LEU A 28 -4.16 -4.25 9.05
C LEU A 28 -3.56 -4.57 10.43
N GLY A 29 -4.20 -4.16 11.53
CA GLY A 29 -3.65 -4.33 12.88
C GLY A 29 -2.38 -3.49 13.14
N VAL A 30 -2.25 -2.34 12.48
CA VAL A 30 -1.10 -1.42 12.66
C VAL A 30 -1.56 -0.06 13.16
N SER A 31 -0.64 0.77 13.64
CA SER A 31 -0.98 2.15 13.98
C SER A 31 -1.16 3.02 12.73
N VAL A 32 -1.99 4.06 12.83
CA VAL A 32 -2.18 5.06 11.77
C VAL A 32 -0.85 5.73 11.41
N ALA A 33 0.04 5.93 12.40
CA ALA A 33 1.38 6.48 12.18
C ALA A 33 2.27 5.54 11.34
N VAL A 34 2.17 4.23 11.54
CA VAL A 34 2.89 3.22 10.74
C VAL A 34 2.40 3.25 9.29
N LEU A 35 1.08 3.19 9.07
CA LEU A 35 0.51 3.27 7.73
C LEU A 35 0.85 4.60 7.04
N GLY A 36 0.74 5.72 7.77
CA GLY A 36 1.08 7.04 7.24
C GLY A 36 2.55 7.18 6.86
N SER A 37 3.47 6.57 7.63
CA SER A 37 4.90 6.59 7.32
C SER A 37 5.25 5.70 6.13
N LEU A 38 4.53 4.59 5.97
CA LEU A 38 4.61 3.75 4.76
C LEU A 38 4.14 4.53 3.53
N GLU A 39 2.97 5.17 3.58
CA GLU A 39 2.41 5.95 2.46
C GLU A 39 3.20 7.22 2.10
N ARG A 40 4.07 7.70 2.99
CA ARG A 40 5.04 8.77 2.70
C ARG A 40 6.38 8.25 2.19
N GLY A 41 6.59 6.93 2.19
CA GLY A 41 7.85 6.29 1.83
C GLY A 41 8.97 6.47 2.87
N THR A 42 8.65 6.95 4.07
CA THR A 42 9.61 7.16 5.17
C THR A 42 9.83 5.89 6.00
N ARG A 43 9.05 4.84 5.73
CA ARG A 43 9.18 3.51 6.33
C ARG A 43 9.13 2.44 5.24
N LYS A 44 10.04 1.46 5.30
CA LYS A 44 9.96 0.23 4.51
C LYS A 44 8.92 -0.72 5.12
N ALA A 45 8.05 -1.28 4.28
CA ALA A 45 7.25 -2.43 4.67
C ALA A 45 8.02 -3.72 4.40
N ASP A 46 7.81 -4.73 5.24
CA ASP A 46 8.23 -6.09 4.93
C ASP A 46 7.22 -6.77 4.01
N ALA A 47 7.61 -7.90 3.41
CA ALA A 47 6.75 -8.65 2.50
C ALA A 47 5.44 -9.09 3.17
N LYS A 48 5.46 -9.41 4.46
CA LYS A 48 4.27 -9.86 5.20
C LYS A 48 3.22 -8.74 5.29
N LEU A 49 3.64 -7.52 5.60
CA LEU A 49 2.76 -6.35 5.63
C LEU A 49 2.24 -6.03 4.23
N LEU A 50 3.08 -6.14 3.19
CA LEU A 50 2.65 -5.90 1.81
C LEU A 50 1.62 -6.91 1.31
N ILE A 51 1.79 -8.19 1.62
CA ILE A 51 0.79 -9.24 1.33
C ILE A 51 -0.51 -8.96 2.08
N HIS A 52 -0.43 -8.53 3.34
CA HIS A 52 -1.63 -8.17 4.10
C HIS A 52 -2.35 -6.99 3.45
N ILE A 53 -1.61 -5.95 3.06
CA ILE A 53 -2.15 -4.77 2.37
C ILE A 53 -2.81 -5.17 1.05
N SER A 54 -2.15 -5.97 0.20
CA SER A 54 -2.71 -6.38 -1.09
C SER A 54 -4.01 -7.16 -0.90
N ASN A 55 -4.04 -8.09 0.07
CA ASN A 55 -5.25 -8.85 0.40
C ASN A 55 -6.38 -7.94 0.89
N THR A 56 -6.10 -7.00 1.79
CA THR A 56 -7.11 -6.05 2.29
C THR A 56 -7.65 -5.13 1.19
N LEU A 57 -6.79 -4.70 0.27
CA LEU A 57 -7.18 -3.84 -0.85
C LEU A 57 -7.79 -4.63 -2.02
N GLY A 58 -7.75 -5.97 -1.98
CA GLY A 58 -8.28 -6.84 -3.02
C GLY A 58 -7.55 -6.67 -4.35
N ILE A 59 -6.23 -6.63 -4.31
CA ILE A 59 -5.32 -6.59 -5.46
C ILE A 59 -4.21 -7.63 -5.26
N SER A 60 -3.47 -7.98 -6.32
CA SER A 60 -2.34 -8.90 -6.18
C SER A 60 -1.14 -8.22 -5.52
N TYR A 61 -0.22 -9.03 -4.98
CA TYR A 61 1.04 -8.53 -4.45
C TYR A 61 1.86 -7.86 -5.56
N GLU A 62 1.84 -8.44 -6.75
CA GLU A 62 2.50 -7.93 -7.96
C GLU A 62 1.91 -6.58 -8.34
N GLU A 63 0.58 -6.42 -8.39
CA GLU A 63 -0.05 -5.14 -8.72
C GLU A 63 0.32 -4.03 -7.71
N LEU A 64 0.43 -4.39 -6.43
CA LEU A 64 0.84 -3.47 -5.37
C LEU A 64 2.32 -3.07 -5.47
N THR A 65 3.20 -4.00 -5.83
CA THR A 65 4.66 -3.83 -5.80
C THR A 65 5.30 -3.53 -7.16
N ASP A 66 4.52 -3.67 -8.22
CA ASP A 66 4.94 -3.38 -9.57
C ASP A 66 5.42 -1.92 -9.65
N SER A 67 6.52 -1.71 -10.35
CA SER A 67 7.17 -0.40 -10.49
C SER A 67 6.94 0.21 -11.86
N GLU A 68 6.33 -0.52 -12.79
CA GLU A 68 6.26 -0.14 -14.20
C GLU A 68 4.84 -0.25 -14.72
N SER A 69 4.29 0.88 -15.16
CA SER A 69 3.15 0.88 -16.07
C SER A 69 3.58 0.25 -17.40
N ASN A 70 3.54 -1.07 -17.52
CA ASN A 70 3.41 -1.71 -18.83
C ASN A 70 1.99 -1.48 -19.33
N GLY A 71 1.71 -0.24 -19.74
CA GLY A 71 0.64 0.07 -20.66
C GLY A 71 0.99 -0.51 -22.02
N SER A 72 0.73 -1.80 -22.19
CA SER A 72 0.64 -2.44 -23.50
C SER A 72 -0.74 -3.06 -23.63
N VAL A 73 -1.72 -2.23 -24.01
CA VAL A 73 -2.74 -2.51 -25.04
C VAL A 73 -3.11 -1.17 -25.66
#